data_AF-A0A833QY79-F1
#
_entry.id   AF-A0A833QY79-F1
#
_cell.length_a   1.000
_cell.length_b   1.000
_cell.length_c   1.000
_cell.angle_alpha   90.00
_cell.angle_beta   90.00
_cell.angle_gamma   90.00
#
_symmetry.space_group_name_H-M   'P 1'
#
loop_
_entity.id
_entity.type
_entity.pdbx_description
1 polymer ?
#
loop_
_entity_poly.entity_id
_entity_poly.type
_entity_poly.pdbx_seq_one_letter_code
_entity_poly.pdbx_strand_id
1 'polypeptide(L)'
;MASPSFTELPDDIQVNILSFLTPSEISAVACTSHRFSPLPGSPSLWHAMCDRRWGQFTSPASWGPNCTSRRLYQALDQWENLIGFWRRIGHGHGSGGAHATCHPLLFFQWNSNCITGSQVSPCTEPGSYDVVKSPFVWLGTSPDGEMVSYRQLEEDLESEVGPGSDLVPVSVSFVGPNHLVVEPNGGFRSGDEDMEVAMGIESGSPPDRATLEMYQYFANLTSPCGEKGVRRQRRRERERRKSGLVAEHFVRITHYCPTPTRPLQGLWKGICENRSLEFYLVAYDDVGGITCRRVGGPGTQFSGYSPLFWTPNADFIEAPFSKEEYKIYTSREHLTGDSSSLEERLVSRMLFINSSYDLVIPDLAGGQGGNLRNVEGRVWEYDDGTFGFGFLRNEYIIDLKHIALNGQLLDSVATSRM
;
A
#
# COMPACT_ATOMS: atom_id res chain seq x y z
N MET A 1 -16.01 -56.14 1.07
CA MET A 1 -15.90 -55.32 -0.15
C MET A 1 -14.56 -54.61 -0.08
N ALA A 2 -13.67 -54.83 -1.05
CA ALA A 2 -12.38 -54.16 -1.07
C ALA A 2 -12.58 -52.67 -1.41
N SER A 3 -11.93 -51.77 -0.67
CA SER A 3 -11.90 -50.35 -1.01
C SER A 3 -11.15 -50.16 -2.33
N PRO A 4 -11.68 -49.38 -3.28
CA PRO A 4 -10.99 -49.12 -4.54
C PRO A 4 -9.63 -48.46 -4.29
N SER A 5 -8.62 -48.87 -5.05
CA SER A 5 -7.29 -48.26 -5.01
C SER A 5 -7.35 -46.84 -5.59
N PHE A 6 -6.51 -45.92 -5.11
CA PHE A 6 -6.43 -44.54 -5.65
C PHE A 6 -6.23 -44.51 -7.17
N THR A 7 -5.51 -45.50 -7.72
CA THR A 7 -5.24 -45.65 -9.15
C THR A 7 -6.45 -46.05 -10.00
N GLU A 8 -7.51 -46.53 -9.36
CA GLU A 8 -8.77 -46.94 -10.01
C GLU A 8 -9.74 -45.76 -10.15
N LEU A 9 -9.44 -44.63 -9.50
CA LEU A 9 -10.22 -43.41 -9.64
C LEU A 9 -10.01 -42.80 -11.04
N PRO A 10 -11.03 -42.14 -11.62
CA PRO A 10 -10.88 -41.27 -12.78
C PRO A 10 -9.80 -40.20 -12.61
N ASP A 11 -9.11 -39.83 -13.69
CA ASP A 11 -7.97 -38.89 -13.66
C ASP A 11 -8.36 -37.48 -13.16
N ASP A 12 -9.57 -37.02 -13.46
CA ASP A 12 -10.13 -35.76 -12.97
C ASP A 12 -10.32 -35.78 -11.44
N ILE A 13 -10.81 -36.89 -10.89
CA ILE A 13 -10.95 -37.09 -9.44
C ILE A 13 -9.57 -37.17 -8.77
N GLN A 14 -8.62 -37.88 -9.39
CA GLN A 14 -7.24 -37.93 -8.89
C GLN A 14 -6.62 -36.54 -8.86
N VAL A 15 -6.73 -35.75 -9.93
CA VAL A 15 -6.23 -34.36 -9.99
C VAL A 15 -6.91 -33.49 -8.94
N ASN A 16 -8.21 -33.65 -8.74
CA ASN A 16 -8.97 -32.92 -7.74
C ASN A 16 -8.49 -33.24 -6.31
N ILE A 17 -8.16 -34.50 -6.01
CA ILE A 17 -7.59 -34.92 -4.71
C ILE A 17 -6.15 -34.41 -4.57
N LEU A 18 -5.32 -34.57 -5.60
CA LEU A 18 -3.90 -34.18 -5.55
C LEU A 18 -3.70 -32.67 -5.44
N SER A 19 -4.65 -31.87 -5.91
CA SER A 19 -4.57 -30.40 -5.81
C SER A 19 -4.70 -29.87 -4.37
N PHE A 20 -4.98 -30.72 -3.37
CA PHE A 20 -4.90 -30.36 -1.95
C PHE A 20 -3.48 -30.37 -1.40
N LEU A 21 -2.54 -30.96 -2.15
CA LEU A 21 -1.16 -31.12 -1.74
C LEU A 21 -0.33 -29.88 -2.07
N THR A 22 0.76 -29.72 -1.33
CA THR A 22 1.82 -28.76 -1.63
C THR A 22 2.69 -29.24 -2.80
N PRO A 23 3.42 -28.33 -3.48
CA PRO A 23 4.34 -28.72 -4.55
C PRO A 23 5.40 -29.77 -4.15
N SER A 24 5.87 -29.74 -2.90
CA SER A 24 6.80 -30.71 -2.35
C SER A 24 6.16 -32.09 -2.17
N GLU A 25 4.92 -32.14 -1.69
CA GLU A 25 4.16 -33.39 -1.56
C GLU A 25 3.82 -33.98 -2.94
N ILE A 26 3.49 -33.16 -3.94
CA ILE A 26 3.29 -33.63 -5.33
C ILE A 26 4.57 -34.25 -5.87
N SER A 27 5.72 -33.65 -5.56
CA SER A 27 7.02 -34.20 -5.95
C SER A 27 7.28 -35.55 -5.26
N ALA A 28 6.89 -35.69 -3.99
CA ALA A 28 6.99 -36.97 -3.27
C ALA A 28 6.05 -38.04 -3.87
N VAL A 29 4.79 -37.68 -4.21
CA VAL A 29 3.84 -38.58 -4.89
C VAL A 29 4.39 -39.03 -6.25
N ALA A 30 5.01 -38.12 -7.00
CA ALA A 30 5.63 -38.45 -8.28
C ALA A 30 6.74 -39.50 -8.17
N CYS A 31 7.41 -39.59 -7.00
CA CYS A 31 8.42 -40.61 -6.72
C CYS A 31 7.85 -41.97 -6.29
N THR A 32 6.55 -42.08 -6.00
CA THR A 32 5.95 -43.34 -5.52
C THR A 32 5.71 -44.37 -6.63
N SER A 33 5.52 -43.91 -7.88
CA SER A 33 5.20 -44.78 -9.02
C SER A 33 5.51 -44.10 -10.35
N HIS A 34 5.92 -44.88 -11.35
CA HIS A 34 6.11 -44.41 -12.73
C HIS A 34 4.86 -43.73 -13.31
N ARG A 35 3.65 -44.16 -12.90
CA ARG A 35 2.40 -43.54 -13.36
C ARG A 35 2.27 -42.08 -12.90
N PHE A 36 2.84 -41.74 -11.75
CA PHE A 36 2.76 -40.41 -11.14
C PHE A 36 3.99 -39.53 -11.45
N SER A 37 5.03 -40.09 -12.06
CA SER A 37 6.20 -39.35 -12.53
C SER A 37 5.90 -38.08 -13.35
N PRO A 38 4.88 -38.02 -14.24
CA PRO A 38 4.59 -36.81 -15.00
C PRO A 38 3.77 -35.76 -14.24
N LEU A 39 3.26 -36.05 -13.03
CA LEU A 39 2.41 -35.12 -12.25
C LEU A 39 3.01 -33.71 -12.10
N PRO A 40 4.30 -33.51 -11.77
CA PRO A 40 4.86 -32.17 -11.60
C PRO A 40 4.92 -31.34 -12.88
N GLY A 41 4.75 -31.98 -14.05
CA GLY A 41 4.64 -31.30 -15.35
C GLY A 41 3.19 -31.13 -15.83
N SER A 42 2.20 -31.68 -15.14
CA SER A 42 0.82 -31.72 -15.60
C SER A 42 0.14 -30.35 -15.48
N PRO A 43 -0.24 -29.69 -16.59
CA PRO A 43 -0.87 -28.36 -16.54
C PRO A 43 -2.24 -28.39 -15.86
N SER A 44 -3.01 -29.49 -16.01
CA SER A 44 -4.33 -29.63 -15.36
C SER A 44 -4.23 -29.69 -13.84
N LEU A 45 -3.18 -30.34 -13.31
CA LEU A 45 -2.91 -30.37 -11.87
C LEU A 45 -2.59 -28.98 -11.34
N TRP A 46 -1.64 -28.28 -11.96
CA TRP A 46 -1.27 -26.93 -11.55
C TRP A 46 -2.44 -25.95 -11.67
N HIS A 47 -3.27 -26.07 -12.72
CA HIS A 47 -4.47 -25.25 -12.85
C HIS A 47 -5.47 -25.53 -11.71
N ALA A 48 -5.74 -26.81 -11.40
CA ALA A 48 -6.62 -27.18 -10.29
C ALA A 48 -6.09 -26.68 -8.94
N MET A 49 -4.77 -26.70 -8.73
CA MET A 49 -4.13 -26.12 -7.55
C MET A 49 -4.32 -24.59 -7.49
N CYS A 50 -4.14 -23.89 -8.61
CA CYS A 50 -4.36 -22.44 -8.68
C CYS A 50 -5.81 -22.07 -8.39
N ASP A 51 -6.75 -22.75 -9.03
CA ASP A 51 -8.19 -22.51 -8.88
C ASP A 51 -8.65 -22.77 -7.44
N ARG A 52 -8.13 -23.83 -6.80
CA ARG A 52 -8.45 -24.11 -5.40
C ARG A 52 -7.96 -23.03 -4.44
N ARG A 53 -6.72 -22.56 -4.59
CA ARG A 53 -6.13 -21.59 -3.65
C ARG A 53 -6.62 -20.17 -3.91
N TRP A 54 -6.70 -19.76 -5.17
CA TRP A 54 -6.94 -18.37 -5.55
C TRP A 54 -8.17 -18.15 -6.43
N GLY A 55 -8.90 -19.19 -6.84
CA GLY A 55 -10.08 -19.08 -7.72
C GLY A 55 -11.22 -18.22 -7.16
N GLN A 56 -11.28 -18.05 -5.84
CA GLN A 56 -12.22 -17.12 -5.20
C GLN A 56 -11.83 -15.64 -5.32
N PHE A 57 -10.57 -15.34 -5.63
CA PHE A 57 -10.02 -13.98 -5.68
C PHE A 57 -9.63 -13.54 -7.10
N THR A 58 -9.16 -14.49 -7.91
CA THR A 58 -8.70 -14.29 -9.28
C THR A 58 -9.19 -15.43 -10.15
N SER A 59 -9.19 -15.25 -11.47
CA SER A 59 -9.61 -16.29 -12.41
C SER A 59 -8.38 -16.84 -13.13
N PRO A 60 -7.84 -18.01 -12.72
CA PRO A 60 -6.61 -18.59 -13.30
C PRO A 60 -6.67 -18.72 -14.82
N ALA A 61 -7.85 -18.96 -15.38
CA ALA A 61 -8.06 -19.09 -16.82
C ALA A 61 -7.93 -17.76 -17.60
N SER A 62 -8.06 -16.62 -16.91
CA SER A 62 -7.96 -15.29 -17.53
C SER A 62 -6.56 -14.69 -17.50
N TRP A 63 -5.61 -15.36 -16.83
CA TRP A 63 -4.19 -15.03 -16.89
C TRP A 63 -3.66 -15.41 -18.28
N GLY A 64 -2.75 -14.60 -18.83
CA GLY A 64 -2.45 -14.57 -20.27
C GLY A 64 -2.24 -15.94 -20.94
N PRO A 65 -2.57 -16.07 -22.24
CA PRO A 65 -2.70 -17.36 -22.92
C PRO A 65 -1.42 -18.21 -22.94
N ASN A 66 -0.25 -17.56 -22.85
CA ASN A 66 1.05 -18.22 -22.88
C ASN A 66 1.61 -18.49 -21.47
N CYS A 67 0.89 -18.11 -20.41
CA CYS A 67 1.31 -18.36 -19.04
C CYS A 67 1.01 -19.82 -18.64
N THR A 68 2.06 -20.61 -18.44
CA THR A 68 1.88 -21.98 -17.93
C THR A 68 1.29 -21.97 -16.52
N SER A 69 0.37 -22.89 -16.21
CA SER A 69 -0.27 -22.96 -14.88
C SER A 69 0.74 -23.13 -13.74
N ARG A 70 1.90 -23.77 -13.99
CA ARG A 70 2.99 -23.88 -13.01
C ARG A 70 3.65 -22.54 -12.71
N ARG A 71 3.96 -21.74 -13.72
CA ARG A 71 4.49 -20.37 -13.54
C ARG A 71 3.48 -19.49 -12.84
N LEU A 72 2.20 -19.61 -13.21
CA LEU A 72 1.12 -18.91 -12.53
C LEU A 72 1.07 -19.27 -11.05
N TYR A 73 1.11 -20.56 -10.70
CA TYR A 73 1.14 -21.00 -9.30
C TYR A 73 2.30 -20.35 -8.53
N GLN A 74 3.51 -20.38 -9.09
CA GLN A 74 4.70 -19.79 -8.46
C GLN A 74 4.55 -18.28 -8.25
N ALA A 75 4.00 -17.57 -9.23
CA ALA A 75 3.78 -16.13 -9.13
C ALA A 75 2.69 -15.79 -8.10
N LEU A 76 1.56 -16.49 -8.13
CA LEU A 76 0.46 -16.28 -7.18
C LEU A 76 0.90 -16.58 -5.75
N ASP A 77 1.67 -17.65 -5.53
CA ASP A 77 2.22 -18.01 -4.21
C ASP A 77 3.19 -16.94 -3.68
N GLN A 78 4.02 -16.36 -4.55
CA GLN A 78 4.89 -15.25 -4.19
C GLN A 78 4.10 -13.97 -3.90
N TRP A 79 3.11 -13.66 -4.74
CA TRP A 79 2.36 -12.40 -4.67
C TRP A 79 1.21 -12.40 -3.67
N GLU A 80 0.78 -13.55 -3.15
CA GLU A 80 -0.21 -13.65 -2.08
C GLU A 80 0.17 -12.79 -0.88
N ASN A 81 1.47 -12.70 -0.59
CA ASN A 81 1.99 -11.86 0.48
C ASN A 81 1.87 -10.36 0.22
N LEU A 82 1.68 -9.92 -1.03
CA LEU A 82 1.49 -8.50 -1.39
C LEU A 82 0.13 -7.97 -0.93
N ILE A 83 -0.88 -8.82 -0.82
CA ILE A 83 -2.26 -8.38 -0.66
C ILE A 83 -2.48 -7.70 0.70
N GLY A 84 -3.19 -6.56 0.65
CA GLY A 84 -3.48 -5.73 1.83
C GLY A 84 -2.73 -4.39 1.81
N PHE A 85 -2.52 -3.83 3.01
CA PHE A 85 -2.00 -2.48 3.17
C PHE A 85 -0.50 -2.42 3.45
N TRP A 86 0.15 -1.41 2.89
CA TRP A 86 1.58 -1.14 3.05
C TRP A 86 1.84 0.34 3.28
N ARG A 87 2.80 0.66 4.13
CA ARG A 87 3.21 2.05 4.38
C ARG A 87 4.65 2.27 3.94
N ARG A 88 4.94 3.41 3.33
CA ARG A 88 6.31 3.75 2.91
C ARG A 88 7.22 4.01 4.11
N ILE A 89 8.46 3.54 4.03
CA ILE A 89 9.54 3.81 4.97
C ILE A 89 10.65 4.61 4.27
N GLY A 90 11.25 5.55 4.99
CA GLY A 90 12.33 6.41 4.52
C GLY A 90 11.88 7.86 4.29
N HIS A 91 12.83 8.78 4.41
CA HIS A 91 12.61 10.18 4.02
C HIS A 91 12.71 10.27 2.51
N GLY A 92 11.69 10.80 1.84
CA GLY A 92 11.79 11.15 0.44
C GLY A 92 12.95 12.14 0.26
N HIS A 93 13.99 11.73 -0.46
CA HIS A 93 15.07 12.63 -0.86
C HIS A 93 14.60 13.45 -2.08
N GLY A 94 13.54 14.23 -1.88
CA GLY A 94 13.02 15.22 -2.83
C GLY A 94 13.42 16.62 -2.36
N SER A 95 14.01 17.39 -3.26
CA SER A 95 14.69 18.67 -3.06
C SER A 95 14.02 19.64 -2.07
N GLY A 96 14.84 20.14 -1.11
CA GLY A 96 14.80 21.51 -0.58
C GLY A 96 13.45 22.22 -0.52
N GLY A 97 12.61 21.81 0.44
CA GLY A 97 11.43 22.55 0.84
C GLY A 97 10.88 21.94 2.13
N ALA A 98 10.58 22.78 3.13
CA ALA A 98 10.07 22.37 4.44
C ALA A 98 8.62 21.83 4.40
N HIS A 99 8.18 21.25 3.28
CA HIS A 99 6.79 20.83 3.06
C HIS A 99 6.71 19.38 2.55
N ALA A 100 5.96 18.57 3.32
CA ALA A 100 5.37 17.28 2.96
C ALA A 100 6.30 16.07 2.77
N THR A 101 6.80 15.51 3.88
CA THR A 101 7.06 14.06 3.96
C THR A 101 5.73 13.30 4.01
N CYS A 102 5.03 13.19 2.87
CA CYS A 102 3.87 12.31 2.76
C CYS A 102 4.37 10.85 2.71
N HIS A 103 3.94 10.03 3.67
CA HIS A 103 4.20 8.59 3.67
C HIS A 103 3.02 7.89 2.97
N PRO A 104 3.10 7.57 1.67
CA PRO A 104 1.97 6.99 0.96
C PRO A 104 1.57 5.65 1.60
N LEU A 105 0.26 5.49 1.74
CA LEU A 105 -0.38 4.23 2.07
C LEU A 105 -0.72 3.54 0.75
N LEU A 106 -0.21 2.32 0.55
CA LEU A 106 -0.54 1.49 -0.60
C LEU A 106 -1.53 0.41 -0.19
N PHE A 107 -2.39 0.04 -1.13
CA PHE A 107 -3.34 -1.05 -1.01
C PHE A 107 -3.24 -1.93 -2.25
N PHE A 108 -2.92 -3.21 -2.05
CA PHE A 108 -2.85 -4.22 -3.09
C PHE A 108 -4.05 -5.15 -3.00
N GLN A 109 -4.68 -5.42 -4.14
CA GLN A 109 -5.83 -6.30 -4.26
C GLN A 109 -5.70 -7.21 -5.47
N TRP A 110 -6.38 -8.36 -5.39
CA TRP A 110 -6.60 -9.23 -6.53
C TRP A 110 -7.60 -8.61 -7.50
N ASN A 111 -7.36 -8.83 -8.78
CA ASN A 111 -8.36 -8.73 -9.84
C ASN A 111 -8.44 -10.06 -10.60
N SER A 112 -9.31 -10.12 -11.61
CA SER A 112 -9.53 -11.33 -12.40
C SER A 112 -8.26 -11.90 -13.02
N ASN A 113 -7.36 -11.06 -13.54
CA ASN A 113 -6.16 -11.47 -14.30
C ASN A 113 -4.86 -10.76 -13.89
N CYS A 114 -4.88 -10.02 -12.78
CA CYS A 114 -3.76 -9.22 -12.33
C CYS A 114 -3.90 -8.84 -10.85
N ILE A 115 -2.85 -8.25 -10.30
CA ILE A 115 -2.86 -7.57 -9.01
C ILE A 115 -2.68 -6.08 -9.27
N THR A 116 -3.52 -5.25 -8.66
CA THR A 116 -3.35 -3.80 -8.66
C THR A 116 -2.95 -3.31 -7.29
N GLY A 117 -1.86 -2.55 -7.25
CA GLY A 117 -1.44 -1.72 -6.14
C GLY A 117 -1.88 -0.28 -6.40
N SER A 118 -2.55 0.32 -5.43
CA SER A 118 -3.01 1.69 -5.50
C SER A 118 -2.58 2.47 -4.28
N GLN A 119 -2.24 3.73 -4.47
CA GLN A 119 -2.07 4.65 -3.36
C GLN A 119 -3.44 5.07 -2.86
N VAL A 120 -3.55 5.13 -1.55
CA VAL A 120 -4.76 5.44 -0.81
C VAL A 120 -4.52 6.76 -0.11
N SER A 121 -5.32 7.77 -0.45
CA SER A 121 -5.23 9.11 0.14
C SER A 121 -6.60 9.59 0.60
N PRO A 122 -6.66 10.44 1.64
CA PRO A 122 -7.92 11.05 2.06
C PRO A 122 -8.52 11.91 0.93
N CYS A 123 -9.85 11.93 0.80
CA CYS A 123 -10.53 12.91 -0.04
C CYS A 123 -10.32 14.32 0.52
N THR A 124 -10.18 15.31 -0.35
CA THR A 124 -10.02 16.71 0.04
C THR A 124 -11.34 17.39 0.40
N GLU A 125 -12.47 16.72 0.16
CA GLU A 125 -13.78 17.25 0.52
C GLU A 125 -13.93 17.29 2.05
N PRO A 126 -14.19 18.48 2.63
CA PRO A 126 -14.20 18.65 4.07
C PRO A 126 -15.37 17.90 4.69
N GLY A 127 -15.08 17.13 5.73
CA GLY A 127 -16.06 16.33 6.43
C GLY A 127 -16.43 15.03 5.72
N SER A 128 -15.84 14.67 4.57
CA SER A 128 -16.14 13.36 3.98
C SER A 128 -15.28 12.24 4.58
N TYR A 129 -15.85 11.04 4.70
CA TYR A 129 -15.10 9.80 4.97
C TYR A 129 -14.55 9.16 3.69
N ASP A 130 -14.73 9.81 2.54
CA ASP A 130 -14.32 9.31 1.25
C ASP A 130 -12.80 9.18 1.11
N VAL A 131 -12.40 8.13 0.41
CA VAL A 131 -11.01 7.79 0.17
C VAL A 131 -10.76 7.75 -1.34
N VAL A 132 -9.67 8.39 -1.75
CA VAL A 132 -9.24 8.42 -3.15
C VAL A 132 -8.22 7.31 -3.39
N LYS A 133 -8.44 6.55 -4.46
CA LYS A 133 -7.57 5.47 -4.89
C LYS A 133 -6.87 5.88 -6.19
N SER A 134 -5.57 6.11 -6.14
CA SER A 134 -4.76 6.39 -7.34
C SER A 134 -3.94 5.17 -7.76
N PRO A 135 -3.88 4.82 -9.06
CA PRO A 135 -3.05 3.72 -9.54
C PRO A 135 -1.57 3.92 -9.16
N PHE A 136 -0.90 2.87 -8.70
CA PHE A 136 0.52 2.91 -8.35
C PHE A 136 1.29 1.85 -9.15
N VAL A 137 1.01 0.57 -8.90
CA VAL A 137 1.70 -0.55 -9.53
C VAL A 137 0.68 -1.57 -10.02
N TRP A 138 0.99 -2.21 -11.13
CA TRP A 138 0.23 -3.33 -11.69
C TRP A 138 1.17 -4.53 -11.84
N LEU A 139 0.71 -5.71 -11.45
CA LEU A 139 1.40 -6.98 -11.65
C LEU A 139 0.50 -7.93 -12.44
N GLY A 140 1.04 -8.55 -13.48
CA GLY A 140 0.28 -9.48 -14.30
C GLY A 140 1.18 -10.26 -15.25
N THR A 141 0.59 -10.78 -16.31
CA THR A 141 1.30 -11.56 -17.34
C THR A 141 1.47 -10.76 -18.61
N SER A 142 2.64 -10.87 -19.23
CA SER A 142 2.91 -10.37 -20.57
C SER A 142 2.23 -11.26 -21.63
N PRO A 143 2.12 -10.79 -22.88
CA PRO A 143 1.67 -11.63 -23.99
C PRO A 143 2.52 -12.90 -24.16
N ASP A 144 3.80 -12.87 -23.77
CA ASP A 144 4.71 -14.01 -23.85
C ASP A 144 4.56 -14.99 -22.67
N GLY A 145 3.66 -14.71 -21.71
CA GLY A 145 3.45 -15.54 -20.54
C GLY A 145 4.48 -15.33 -19.42
N GLU A 146 5.25 -14.24 -19.50
CA GLU A 146 6.20 -13.83 -18.46
C GLU A 146 5.51 -12.94 -17.42
N MET A 147 5.91 -13.05 -16.17
CA MET A 147 5.38 -12.21 -15.09
C MET A 147 6.03 -10.83 -15.15
N VAL A 148 5.20 -9.80 -15.21
CA VAL A 148 5.64 -8.41 -15.42
C VAL A 148 4.98 -7.51 -14.39
N SER A 149 5.75 -6.49 -13.98
CA SER A 149 5.28 -5.44 -13.09
C SER A 149 5.57 -4.08 -13.70
N TYR A 150 4.56 -3.23 -13.68
CA TYR A 150 4.62 -1.88 -14.24
C TYR A 150 4.14 -0.88 -13.20
N ARG A 151 4.76 0.30 -13.19
CA ARG A 151 4.31 1.46 -12.44
C ARG A 151 3.66 2.45 -13.38
N GLN A 152 2.50 2.97 -12.98
CA GLN A 152 1.80 4.02 -13.70
C GLN A 152 2.35 5.38 -13.23
N LEU A 153 2.68 6.24 -14.20
CA LEU A 153 3.00 7.64 -13.93
C LEU A 153 1.69 8.43 -13.83
N GLU A 154 1.60 9.35 -12.88
CA GLU A 154 0.38 10.08 -12.49
C GLU A 154 -0.29 10.89 -13.63
N GLU A 155 0.35 11.04 -14.81
CA GLU A 155 -0.12 11.93 -15.87
C GLU A 155 -1.15 11.32 -16.85
N ASP A 156 -1.41 10.01 -16.84
CA ASP A 156 -2.39 9.37 -17.75
C ASP A 156 -3.53 8.67 -16.97
N LEU A 157 -4.49 9.45 -16.46
CA LEU A 157 -5.74 8.96 -15.84
C LEU A 157 -6.82 8.55 -16.86
N GLU A 158 -6.45 8.20 -18.09
CA GLU A 158 -7.41 8.01 -19.20
C GLU A 158 -7.64 6.55 -19.65
N SER A 159 -7.05 5.55 -19.02
CA SER A 159 -7.26 4.15 -19.44
C SER A 159 -7.68 3.23 -18.30
N GLU A 160 -8.97 2.88 -18.26
CA GLU A 160 -9.53 1.86 -17.37
C GLU A 160 -9.32 0.42 -17.87
N VAL A 161 -8.70 0.22 -19.05
CA VAL A 161 -8.52 -1.13 -19.62
C VAL A 161 -7.16 -1.26 -20.30
N GLY A 162 -6.17 -1.69 -19.53
CA GLY A 162 -4.87 -2.14 -20.03
C GLY A 162 -3.70 -1.18 -19.81
N PRO A 163 -2.48 -1.62 -20.12
CA PRO A 163 -1.28 -0.82 -19.92
C PRO A 163 -1.27 0.42 -20.82
N GLY A 164 -1.47 1.59 -20.23
CA GLY A 164 -1.31 2.89 -20.91
C GLY A 164 0.10 3.07 -21.49
N SER A 165 0.25 4.01 -22.42
CA SER A 165 1.49 4.24 -23.18
C SER A 165 2.70 4.66 -22.33
N ASP A 166 2.50 5.12 -21.10
CA ASP A 166 3.53 5.67 -20.22
C ASP A 166 3.77 4.83 -18.93
N LEU A 167 3.79 3.51 -19.08
CA LEU A 167 4.19 2.59 -18.01
C LEU A 167 5.71 2.44 -17.88
N VAL A 168 6.19 2.48 -16.64
CA VAL A 168 7.60 2.20 -16.31
C VAL A 168 7.70 0.78 -15.78
N PRO A 169 8.49 -0.11 -16.39
CA PRO A 169 8.72 -1.44 -15.82
C PRO A 169 9.41 -1.28 -14.47
N VAL A 170 8.92 -2.00 -13.46
CA VAL A 170 9.48 -2.01 -12.11
C VAL A 170 9.75 -3.45 -11.66
N SER A 171 10.66 -3.63 -10.71
CA SER A 171 10.85 -4.84 -9.95
C SER A 171 10.15 -4.68 -8.60
N VAL A 172 9.40 -5.70 -8.23
CA VAL A 172 8.74 -5.79 -6.93
C VAL A 172 9.36 -6.96 -6.18
N SER A 173 10.13 -6.67 -5.13
CA SER A 173 10.89 -7.67 -4.38
C SER A 173 10.59 -7.62 -2.88
N PHE A 174 10.66 -8.78 -2.23
CA PHE A 174 10.42 -8.91 -0.80
C PHE A 174 11.75 -9.03 -0.04
N VAL A 175 11.96 -8.15 0.95
CA VAL A 175 13.06 -8.24 1.92
C VAL A 175 12.50 -8.91 3.19
N GLY A 176 12.19 -10.19 3.08
CA GLY A 176 11.42 -10.93 4.10
C GLY A 176 9.90 -10.70 4.01
N PRO A 177 9.11 -11.20 4.98
CA PRO A 177 7.65 -11.29 4.84
C PRO A 177 6.91 -9.95 4.95
N ASN A 178 7.55 -8.93 5.56
CA ASN A 178 6.90 -7.68 5.92
C ASN A 178 7.53 -6.45 5.26
N HIS A 179 8.50 -6.61 4.36
CA HIS A 179 9.19 -5.51 3.71
C HIS A 179 9.17 -5.72 2.19
N LEU A 180 8.61 -4.73 1.51
CA LEU A 180 8.49 -4.66 0.06
C LEU A 180 9.41 -3.57 -0.49
N VAL A 181 10.11 -3.86 -1.57
CA VAL A 181 10.95 -2.90 -2.28
C VAL A 181 10.46 -2.81 -3.74
N VAL A 182 10.16 -1.60 -4.17
CA VAL A 182 9.75 -1.31 -5.54
C VAL A 182 10.84 -0.48 -6.20
N GLU A 183 11.46 -1.05 -7.23
CA GLU A 183 12.60 -0.44 -7.92
C GLU A 183 12.26 -0.28 -9.41
N PRO A 184 12.62 0.84 -10.06
CA PRO A 184 12.51 0.93 -11.50
C PRO A 184 13.44 -0.08 -12.18
N ASN A 185 12.95 -0.77 -13.20
CA ASN A 185 13.80 -1.58 -14.08
C ASN A 185 14.58 -0.64 -15.02
N GLY A 186 15.52 0.10 -14.46
CA GLY A 186 16.57 0.82 -15.17
C GLY A 186 17.78 -0.10 -15.23
N GLY A 187 18.04 -0.68 -16.41
CA GLY A 187 19.25 -1.46 -16.60
C GLY A 187 20.47 -0.58 -16.33
N PHE A 188 21.14 -0.78 -15.19
CA PHE A 188 22.58 -0.52 -15.10
C PHE A 188 23.27 -1.52 -16.02
N ARG A 189 23.25 -1.27 -17.33
CA ARG A 189 24.32 -1.72 -18.21
C ARG A 189 25.51 -0.81 -17.95
N SER A 190 26.21 -1.08 -16.85
CA SER A 190 27.61 -0.71 -16.74
C SER A 190 28.35 -1.63 -17.71
N GLY A 191 28.73 -1.10 -18.87
CA GLY A 191 29.35 -1.89 -19.94
C GLY A 191 28.86 -1.47 -21.31
N ASP A 192 29.15 -0.23 -21.69
CA ASP A 192 29.67 0.02 -23.04
C ASP A 192 30.71 1.13 -22.91
N GLU A 193 31.96 0.69 -23.06
CA GLU A 193 33.14 1.52 -23.21
C GLU A 193 33.03 2.27 -24.55
N ASP A 194 32.32 3.39 -24.58
CA ASP A 194 32.51 4.36 -25.66
C ASP A 194 33.76 5.19 -25.34
N MET A 195 34.87 4.56 -25.70
CA MET A 195 36.20 5.11 -25.96
C MET A 195 36.10 6.59 -26.36
N GLU A 196 36.39 7.47 -25.40
CA GLU A 196 36.58 8.89 -25.65
C GLU A 196 37.85 9.03 -26.50
N VAL A 197 37.68 9.01 -27.82
CA VAL A 197 38.77 9.27 -28.77
C VAL A 197 39.18 10.72 -28.57
N ALA A 198 40.24 10.87 -27.78
CA ALA A 198 41.02 12.08 -27.62
C ALA A 198 41.49 12.57 -29.00
N MET A 199 40.80 13.56 -29.55
CA MET A 199 41.35 14.47 -30.53
C MET A 199 41.66 15.77 -29.81
N GLY A 200 42.93 15.91 -29.44
CA GLY A 200 43.47 17.14 -28.89
C GLY A 200 43.36 18.27 -29.92
N ILE A 201 42.68 19.35 -29.53
CA ILE A 201 42.97 20.68 -30.02
C ILE A 201 43.04 21.61 -28.80
N GLU A 202 44.17 22.31 -28.78
CA GLU A 202 44.72 23.27 -27.85
C GLU A 202 43.74 24.25 -27.18
N SER A 203 44.12 24.62 -25.95
CA SER A 203 43.61 25.69 -25.10
C SER A 203 43.01 26.90 -25.83
N GLY A 204 41.71 27.14 -25.60
CA GLY A 204 41.03 28.41 -25.82
C GLY A 204 39.83 28.50 -24.88
N SER A 205 39.65 29.66 -24.22
CA SER A 205 38.64 29.94 -23.19
C SER A 205 37.21 29.50 -23.57
N PRO A 206 36.32 29.21 -22.59
CA PRO A 206 34.95 28.76 -22.86
C PRO A 206 34.20 29.80 -23.73
N PRO A 207 33.32 29.36 -24.66
CA PRO A 207 32.51 30.30 -25.43
C PRO A 207 31.60 31.09 -24.49
N ASP A 208 31.46 32.39 -24.75
CA ASP A 208 30.55 33.26 -24.00
C ASP A 208 29.11 32.72 -24.09
N ARG A 209 28.29 32.91 -23.05
CA ARG A 209 26.94 32.31 -22.94
C ARG A 209 26.07 32.61 -24.16
N ALA A 210 26.25 33.78 -24.77
CA ALA A 210 25.59 34.20 -26.02
C ALA A 210 26.01 33.35 -27.24
N THR A 211 27.27 32.93 -27.32
CA THR A 211 27.74 32.04 -28.40
C THR A 211 27.21 30.62 -28.24
N LEU A 212 27.05 30.13 -27.01
CA LEU A 212 26.43 28.82 -26.75
C LEU A 212 24.95 28.81 -27.15
N GLU A 213 24.23 29.89 -26.83
CA GLU A 213 22.83 30.10 -27.24
C GLU A 213 22.70 30.23 -28.77
N MET A 214 23.60 30.94 -29.44
CA MET A 214 23.64 30.97 -30.91
C MET A 214 23.93 29.59 -31.51
N TYR A 215 24.88 28.83 -30.98
CA TYR A 215 25.18 27.48 -31.47
C TYR A 215 23.99 26.53 -31.29
N GLN A 216 23.27 26.60 -30.16
CA GLN A 216 22.04 25.85 -29.97
C GLN A 216 20.94 26.28 -30.96
N TYR A 217 20.80 27.58 -31.18
CA TYR A 217 19.81 28.15 -32.09
C TYR A 217 20.06 27.71 -33.54
N PHE A 218 21.30 27.76 -34.02
CA PHE A 218 21.64 27.36 -35.39
C PHE A 218 21.70 25.83 -35.59
N ALA A 219 22.06 25.05 -34.56
CA ALA A 219 21.98 23.59 -34.59
C ALA A 219 20.52 23.10 -34.74
N ASN A 220 19.55 23.88 -34.25
CA ASN A 220 18.12 23.58 -34.39
C ASN A 220 17.53 24.04 -35.73
N LEU A 221 18.18 24.95 -36.45
CA LEU A 221 17.69 25.50 -37.72
C LEU A 221 18.06 24.68 -38.97
N THR A 222 19.07 23.81 -38.89
CA THR A 222 19.63 23.12 -40.07
C THR A 222 19.20 21.65 -40.23
N SER A 223 18.20 21.17 -39.48
CA SER A 223 17.67 19.81 -39.65
C SER A 223 16.33 19.81 -40.43
N PRO A 224 16.29 19.31 -41.68
CA PRO A 224 15.04 19.17 -42.44
C PRO A 224 14.24 17.91 -42.02
N CYS A 225 14.04 17.71 -40.71
CA CYS A 225 13.27 16.57 -40.19
C CYS A 225 12.75 16.83 -38.75
N GLY A 226 11.88 17.83 -38.60
CA GLY A 226 11.36 18.29 -37.30
C GLY A 226 10.71 17.22 -36.41
N GLU A 227 10.17 16.14 -36.97
CA GLU A 227 9.60 15.04 -36.19
C GLU A 227 10.65 14.21 -35.43
N LYS A 228 11.86 14.04 -35.99
CA LYS A 228 12.90 13.20 -35.35
C LYS A 228 13.57 13.91 -34.16
N GLY A 229 13.70 15.24 -34.23
CA GLY A 229 14.24 16.07 -33.13
C GLY A 229 13.35 16.08 -31.90
N VAL A 230 12.04 16.30 -32.08
CA VAL A 230 11.04 16.26 -30.99
C VAL A 230 10.96 14.85 -30.38
N ARG A 231 10.99 13.79 -31.20
CA ARG A 231 11.06 12.40 -30.68
C ARG A 231 12.33 12.14 -29.88
N ARG A 232 13.48 12.67 -30.30
CA ARG A 232 14.77 12.51 -29.59
C ARG A 232 14.82 13.31 -28.30
N GLN A 233 14.24 14.50 -28.26
CA GLN A 233 14.10 15.30 -27.04
C GLN A 233 13.12 14.65 -26.05
N ARG A 234 11.93 14.25 -26.50
CA ARG A 234 10.97 13.48 -25.67
C ARG A 234 11.58 12.18 -25.15
N ARG A 235 12.37 11.49 -25.97
CA ARG A 235 13.12 10.29 -25.54
C ARG A 235 14.16 10.62 -24.47
N ARG A 236 14.95 11.69 -24.62
CA ARG A 236 15.93 12.15 -23.62
C ARG A 236 15.27 12.62 -22.32
N GLU A 237 14.12 13.29 -22.40
CA GLU A 237 13.32 13.68 -21.22
C GLU A 237 12.72 12.46 -20.53
N ARG A 238 12.20 11.47 -21.29
CA ARG A 238 11.75 10.17 -20.76
C ARG A 238 12.90 9.39 -20.10
N GLU A 239 14.09 9.37 -20.70
CA GLU A 239 15.29 8.73 -20.14
C GLU A 239 15.79 9.44 -18.88
N ARG A 240 15.75 10.79 -18.84
CA ARG A 240 16.05 11.57 -17.62
C ARG A 240 15.04 11.31 -16.50
N ARG A 241 13.74 11.20 -16.81
CA ARG A 241 12.68 10.85 -15.84
C ARG A 241 12.87 9.43 -15.28
N LYS A 242 13.32 8.47 -16.11
CA LYS A 242 13.65 7.10 -15.68
C LYS A 242 14.90 7.03 -14.79
N SER A 243 15.89 7.89 -15.03
CA SER A 243 17.15 7.95 -14.27
C SER A 243 17.01 8.55 -12.86
N GLY A 244 15.87 9.16 -12.52
CA GLY A 244 15.65 9.80 -11.22
C GLY A 244 14.82 8.97 -10.22
N LEU A 245 14.32 7.80 -10.63
CA LEU A 245 13.51 6.93 -9.78
C LEU A 245 14.45 6.15 -8.83
N VAL A 246 14.30 6.38 -7.53
CA VAL A 246 15.03 5.66 -6.47
C VAL A 246 14.16 4.52 -5.95
N ALA A 247 14.80 3.46 -5.46
CA ALA A 247 14.12 2.35 -4.78
C ALA A 247 13.21 2.86 -3.65
N GLU A 248 11.97 2.41 -3.63
CA GLU A 248 10.99 2.74 -2.60
C GLU A 248 10.76 1.56 -1.67
N HIS A 249 10.89 1.79 -0.38
CA HIS A 249 10.72 0.76 0.66
C HIS A 249 9.37 0.91 1.33
N PHE A 250 8.68 -0.22 1.53
CA PHE A 250 7.39 -0.27 2.19
C PHE A 250 7.37 -1.39 3.23
N VAL A 251 6.63 -1.17 4.31
CA VAL A 251 6.38 -2.20 5.32
C VAL A 251 4.91 -2.54 5.41
N ARG A 252 4.64 -3.84 5.52
CA ARG A 252 3.30 -4.40 5.61
C ARG A 252 2.60 -3.93 6.88
N ILE A 253 1.34 -3.57 6.75
CA ILE A 253 0.43 -3.40 7.88
C ILE A 253 -0.28 -4.74 8.06
N THR A 254 0.29 -5.61 8.90
CA THR A 254 -0.21 -6.98 9.11
C THR A 254 -1.60 -7.01 9.74
N HIS A 255 -1.84 -6.11 10.69
CA HIS A 255 -3.05 -6.06 11.49
C HIS A 255 -3.89 -4.84 11.14
N TYR A 256 -4.44 -4.81 9.92
CA TYR A 256 -5.28 -3.70 9.46
C TYR A 256 -6.77 -3.87 9.78
N CYS A 257 -7.21 -5.05 10.25
CA CYS A 257 -8.56 -5.30 10.75
C CYS A 257 -8.56 -5.66 12.24
N PRO A 258 -9.63 -5.33 12.98
CA PRO A 258 -9.76 -5.76 14.37
C PRO A 258 -10.08 -7.24 14.48
N THR A 259 -9.86 -7.74 15.69
CA THR A 259 -10.13 -9.14 16.07
C THR A 259 -10.91 -9.16 17.38
N PRO A 260 -11.65 -10.23 17.70
CA PRO A 260 -12.42 -10.31 18.95
C PRO A 260 -11.59 -10.09 20.22
N THR A 261 -10.32 -10.49 20.21
CA THR A 261 -9.39 -10.28 21.34
C THR A 261 -8.70 -8.92 21.34
N ARG A 262 -8.67 -8.23 20.19
CA ARG A 262 -8.04 -6.92 19.99
C ARG A 262 -8.97 -6.04 19.15
N PRO A 263 -10.05 -5.51 19.76
CA PRO A 263 -11.16 -4.85 19.05
C PRO A 263 -10.78 -3.49 18.47
N LEU A 264 -9.81 -2.77 19.06
CA LEU A 264 -9.36 -1.48 18.53
C LEU A 264 -8.29 -1.62 17.45
N GLN A 265 -7.71 -2.81 17.27
CA GLN A 265 -6.58 -3.03 16.38
C GLN A 265 -7.02 -2.81 14.94
N GLY A 266 -6.24 -2.09 14.15
CA GLY A 266 -6.57 -1.94 12.73
C GLY A 266 -6.10 -0.66 12.11
N LEU A 267 -6.41 -0.53 10.83
CA LEU A 267 -6.29 0.69 10.07
C LEU A 267 -7.67 1.33 9.94
N TRP A 268 -7.76 2.56 10.42
CA TRP A 268 -8.98 3.32 10.60
C TRP A 268 -8.89 4.65 9.86
N LYS A 269 -10.03 5.28 9.64
CA LYS A 269 -10.13 6.62 9.07
C LYS A 269 -11.04 7.47 9.95
N GLY A 270 -10.65 8.72 10.20
CA GLY A 270 -11.32 9.63 11.11
C GLY A 270 -11.24 11.08 10.66
N ILE A 271 -12.29 11.85 10.92
CA ILE A 271 -12.32 13.28 10.58
C ILE A 271 -11.74 14.07 11.75
N CYS A 272 -10.76 14.92 11.44
CA CYS A 272 -10.09 15.75 12.43
C CYS A 272 -10.77 17.11 12.61
N GLU A 273 -10.30 17.90 13.58
CA GLU A 273 -10.86 19.22 13.91
C GLU A 273 -10.92 20.18 12.71
N ASN A 274 -9.91 20.12 11.83
CA ASN A 274 -9.87 20.87 10.57
C ASN A 274 -10.83 20.32 9.48
N ARG A 275 -11.68 19.35 9.83
CA ARG A 275 -12.57 18.60 8.95
C ARG A 275 -11.87 17.85 7.82
N SER A 276 -10.55 17.60 7.93
CA SER A 276 -9.85 16.72 7.00
C SER A 276 -9.91 15.28 7.49
N LEU A 277 -10.07 14.36 6.54
CA LEU A 277 -9.95 12.93 6.81
C LEU A 277 -8.48 12.54 7.00
N GLU A 278 -8.20 11.78 8.05
CA GLU A 278 -6.88 11.25 8.35
C GLU A 278 -6.97 9.74 8.61
N PHE A 279 -5.87 9.01 8.37
CA PHE A 279 -5.80 7.58 8.64
C PHE A 279 -5.06 7.30 9.94
N TYR A 280 -5.57 6.37 10.71
CA TYR A 280 -5.08 6.00 12.03
C TYR A 280 -4.76 4.51 12.06
N LEU A 281 -3.54 4.17 12.43
CA LEU A 281 -3.13 2.79 12.67
C LEU A 281 -3.07 2.55 14.17
N VAL A 282 -3.95 1.67 14.64
CA VAL A 282 -4.03 1.26 16.04
C VAL A 282 -3.48 -0.15 16.19
N ALA A 283 -2.51 -0.33 17.08
CA ALA A 283 -1.86 -1.61 17.31
C ALA A 283 -1.63 -1.86 18.81
N TYR A 284 -1.87 -3.10 19.24
CA TYR A 284 -1.55 -3.56 20.58
C TYR A 284 -0.10 -4.02 20.62
N ASP A 285 0.64 -3.62 21.64
CA ASP A 285 1.98 -4.13 21.90
C ASP A 285 1.93 -5.45 22.69
N ASP A 286 3.09 -6.08 22.86
CA ASP A 286 3.22 -7.37 23.55
C ASP A 286 3.12 -7.24 25.09
N VAL A 287 3.16 -6.02 25.61
CA VAL A 287 3.09 -5.71 27.05
C VAL A 287 1.66 -5.29 27.46
N GLY A 288 0.73 -5.23 26.50
CA GLY A 288 -0.68 -4.87 26.71
C GLY A 288 -1.01 -3.39 26.50
N GLY A 289 -0.06 -2.58 26.04
CA GLY A 289 -0.28 -1.20 25.64
C GLY A 289 -0.94 -1.07 24.25
N ILE A 290 -1.50 0.11 23.98
CA ILE A 290 -2.19 0.41 22.72
C ILE A 290 -1.55 1.62 22.06
N THR A 291 -1.11 1.49 20.83
CA THR A 291 -0.50 2.61 20.09
C THR A 291 -1.46 3.08 19.01
N CYS A 292 -1.78 4.37 18.97
CA CYS A 292 -2.55 4.98 17.90
C CYS A 292 -1.65 5.99 17.16
N ARG A 293 -1.38 5.74 15.88
CA ARG A 293 -0.52 6.64 15.08
C ARG A 293 -1.24 7.06 13.81
N ARG A 294 -1.07 8.32 13.43
CA ARG A 294 -1.51 8.79 12.13
C ARG A 294 -0.62 8.23 11.01
N VAL A 295 -1.21 7.86 9.88
CA VAL A 295 -0.52 7.35 8.67
C VAL A 295 -1.09 8.02 7.42
N GLY A 296 -0.36 8.03 6.30
CA GLY A 296 -0.90 8.46 5.00
C GLY A 296 -1.12 9.96 4.78
N GLY A 297 -0.96 10.81 5.81
CA GLY A 297 -1.24 12.25 5.72
C GLY A 297 -0.15 13.07 5.03
N PRO A 298 -0.50 14.19 4.37
CA PRO A 298 0.47 15.17 3.88
C PRO A 298 1.26 15.72 5.06
N GLY A 299 2.58 15.54 5.02
CA GLY A 299 3.47 15.91 6.11
C GLY A 299 3.41 17.40 6.44
N THR A 300 2.71 17.74 7.51
CA THR A 300 3.19 18.73 8.45
C THR A 300 4.06 17.99 9.45
N GLN A 301 5.38 18.17 9.34
CA GLN A 301 6.20 18.06 10.53
C GLN A 301 5.60 19.05 11.54
N PHE A 302 5.02 18.51 12.63
CA PHE A 302 4.56 19.27 13.79
C PHE A 302 3.37 20.23 13.58
N SER A 303 2.25 19.77 13.01
CA SER A 303 0.94 20.35 13.37
C SER A 303 0.34 19.60 14.57
N GLY A 304 0.78 19.97 15.78
CA GLY A 304 0.07 19.75 17.05
C GLY A 304 0.05 18.35 17.68
N TYR A 305 -0.08 17.26 16.91
CA TYR A 305 -0.29 15.93 17.49
C TYR A 305 0.60 14.86 16.82
N SER A 306 1.85 14.80 17.31
CA SER A 306 2.78 13.67 17.17
C SER A 306 2.14 12.35 17.69
N PRO A 307 2.69 11.16 17.40
CA PRO A 307 1.97 9.89 17.53
C PRO A 307 1.34 9.73 18.91
N LEU A 308 0.05 9.39 18.96
CA LEU A 308 -0.74 9.27 20.17
C LEU A 308 -0.52 7.88 20.76
N PHE A 309 0.52 7.73 21.57
CA PHE A 309 0.67 6.51 22.38
C PHE A 309 -0.40 6.51 23.44
N TRP A 310 -1.35 5.57 23.37
CA TRP A 310 -2.35 5.36 24.40
C TRP A 310 -1.79 4.38 25.41
N THR A 311 -1.34 4.87 26.55
CA THR A 311 -1.11 3.96 27.68
C THR A 311 -2.48 3.65 28.29
N PRO A 312 -3.00 2.42 28.14
CA PRO A 312 -4.25 2.06 28.81
C PRO A 312 -3.97 2.02 30.31
N ASN A 313 -4.79 2.71 31.09
CA ASN A 313 -4.66 2.69 32.55
C ASN A 313 -5.40 1.50 33.18
N ALA A 314 -6.31 0.85 32.44
CA ALA A 314 -7.20 -0.20 32.90
C ALA A 314 -7.74 -1.03 31.73
N ASP A 315 -8.43 -2.14 32.04
CA ASP A 315 -9.25 -2.89 31.08
C ASP A 315 -10.47 -2.07 30.61
N PHE A 316 -11.17 -2.57 29.59
CA PHE A 316 -12.44 -1.98 29.15
C PHE A 316 -13.46 -1.96 30.28
N ILE A 317 -14.09 -0.81 30.46
CA ILE A 317 -15.23 -0.61 31.33
C ILE A 317 -16.48 -0.87 30.49
N GLU A 318 -17.33 -1.80 30.91
CA GLU A 318 -18.60 -2.10 30.24
C GLU A 318 -19.71 -1.18 30.76
N ALA A 319 -20.72 -0.93 29.93
CA ALA A 319 -21.93 -0.23 30.36
C ALA A 319 -22.64 -1.00 31.50
N PRO A 320 -23.30 -0.31 32.46
CA PRO A 320 -23.59 1.12 32.48
C PRO A 320 -22.47 1.99 33.07
N PHE A 321 -22.25 3.16 32.46
CA PHE A 321 -21.23 4.13 32.90
C PHE A 321 -21.72 5.04 34.03
N SER A 322 -20.78 5.70 34.73
CA SER A 322 -21.11 6.73 35.72
C SER A 322 -21.80 7.93 35.08
N LYS A 323 -22.53 8.72 35.88
CA LYS A 323 -23.22 9.92 35.39
C LYS A 323 -22.24 10.96 34.86
N GLU A 324 -21.06 11.03 35.46
CA GLU A 324 -19.98 11.92 35.06
C GLU A 324 -19.45 11.54 33.67
N GLU A 325 -19.15 10.26 33.43
CA GLU A 325 -18.62 9.79 32.15
C GLU A 325 -19.68 9.86 31.04
N TYR A 326 -20.95 9.60 31.35
CA TYR A 326 -22.05 9.82 30.42
C TYR A 326 -22.18 11.30 30.04
N LYS A 327 -22.03 12.23 31.00
CA LYS A 327 -22.04 13.66 30.72
C LYS A 327 -20.85 14.06 29.85
N ILE A 328 -19.67 13.50 30.11
CA ILE A 328 -18.43 13.75 29.35
C ILE A 328 -18.58 13.32 27.88
N TYR A 329 -19.24 12.18 27.63
CA TYR A 329 -19.53 11.71 26.28
C TYR A 329 -20.58 12.59 25.60
N THR A 330 -21.74 12.75 26.23
CA THR A 330 -22.89 13.45 25.64
C THR A 330 -22.69 14.96 25.45
N SER A 331 -21.77 15.59 26.19
CA SER A 331 -21.49 17.02 26.05
C SER A 331 -20.56 17.37 24.89
N ARG A 332 -19.89 16.39 24.26
CA ARG A 332 -18.89 16.65 23.22
C ARG A 332 -19.48 16.60 21.82
N GLU A 333 -18.86 17.37 20.92
CA GLU A 333 -19.17 17.33 19.49
C GLU A 333 -18.51 16.12 18.83
N HIS A 334 -19.32 15.27 18.19
CA HIS A 334 -18.82 14.19 17.36
C HIS A 334 -18.42 14.73 15.99
N LEU A 335 -17.14 14.58 15.62
CA LEU A 335 -16.63 14.98 14.31
C LEU A 335 -17.04 13.94 13.26
N THR A 336 -18.30 14.02 12.84
CA THR A 336 -18.87 13.18 11.78
C THR A 336 -19.18 13.98 10.53
N GLY A 337 -18.99 13.37 9.37
CA GLY A 337 -19.30 13.97 8.08
C GLY A 337 -20.77 14.21 7.83
N ASP A 338 -21.62 13.34 8.37
CA ASP A 338 -23.06 13.38 8.15
C ASP A 338 -23.79 13.77 9.43
N SER A 339 -24.43 14.94 9.39
CA SER A 339 -25.32 15.47 10.42
C SER A 339 -26.60 14.62 10.63
N SER A 340 -26.85 13.62 9.78
CA SER A 340 -28.02 12.75 9.82
C SER A 340 -27.82 11.44 10.60
N SER A 341 -26.62 11.14 11.08
CA SER A 341 -26.28 9.88 11.77
C SER A 341 -26.22 10.00 13.30
N LEU A 342 -26.99 10.92 13.88
CA LEU A 342 -27.22 11.03 15.33
C LEU A 342 -28.25 9.99 15.82
N GLU A 343 -28.27 8.78 15.25
CA GLU A 343 -28.73 7.65 16.05
C GLU A 343 -27.77 7.61 17.25
N GLU A 344 -28.33 7.65 18.46
CA GLU A 344 -27.54 7.65 19.70
C GLU A 344 -26.51 6.51 19.60
N ARG A 345 -25.25 6.85 19.29
CA ARG A 345 -24.17 5.86 19.19
C ARG A 345 -24.01 5.28 20.57
N LEU A 346 -24.60 4.11 20.77
CA LEU A 346 -24.62 3.43 22.04
C LEU A 346 -23.19 2.97 22.30
N VAL A 347 -22.61 3.52 23.37
CA VAL A 347 -21.29 3.12 23.83
C VAL A 347 -21.45 1.79 24.55
N SER A 348 -20.82 0.76 24.01
CA SER A 348 -20.80 -0.58 24.60
C SER A 348 -19.76 -0.66 25.71
N ARG A 349 -18.57 -0.13 25.43
CA ARG A 349 -17.40 -0.17 26.31
C ARG A 349 -16.60 1.12 26.24
N MET A 350 -15.87 1.40 27.30
CA MET A 350 -15.02 2.58 27.39
C MET A 350 -13.64 2.21 27.91
N LEU A 351 -12.61 2.85 27.37
CA LEU A 351 -11.23 2.66 27.81
C LEU A 351 -10.60 4.01 28.20
N PHE A 352 -9.93 4.03 29.33
CA PHE A 352 -9.17 5.19 29.79
C PHE A 352 -7.77 5.17 29.18
N ILE A 353 -7.44 6.25 28.48
CA ILE A 353 -6.17 6.40 27.78
C ILE A 353 -5.43 7.62 28.28
N ASN A 354 -4.11 7.55 28.29
CA ASN A 354 -3.24 8.72 28.42
C ASN A 354 -2.41 8.84 27.15
N SER A 355 -2.31 10.06 26.60
CA SER A 355 -1.32 10.37 25.56
C SER A 355 0.02 10.70 26.22
N SER A 356 1.07 9.97 25.86
CA SER A 356 2.45 10.24 26.30
C SER A 356 3.33 10.59 25.09
N TYR A 357 4.03 11.73 25.15
CA TYR A 357 4.97 12.17 24.11
C TYR A 357 6.40 11.65 24.32
N ASP A 358 6.71 11.09 25.49
CA ASP A 358 8.08 10.75 25.92
C ASP A 358 8.71 9.58 25.12
N LEU A 359 7.91 8.76 24.40
CA LEU A 359 8.40 7.58 23.67
C LEU A 359 8.94 7.88 22.25
N VAL A 360 8.88 9.14 21.79
CA VAL A 360 9.15 9.49 20.38
C VAL A 360 10.34 10.42 20.18
N ILE A 361 10.73 11.22 21.18
CA ILE A 361 11.81 12.21 21.05
C ILE A 361 12.69 12.20 22.31
N PRO A 362 13.83 11.49 22.31
CA PRO A 362 14.80 11.50 23.42
C PRO A 362 15.39 12.89 23.69
N ASP A 363 15.49 13.76 22.68
CA ASP A 363 16.26 15.01 22.75
C ASP A 363 15.53 16.21 23.36
N LEU A 364 14.24 16.09 23.71
CA LEU A 364 13.47 17.15 24.40
C LEU A 364 13.41 16.96 25.92
N ALA A 365 14.08 15.95 26.46
CA ALA A 365 14.05 15.60 27.89
C ALA A 365 14.61 16.70 28.83
N GLY A 366 15.25 17.76 28.31
CA GLY A 366 15.90 18.81 29.10
C GLY A 366 15.13 20.13 29.32
N GLY A 367 13.96 20.33 28.73
CA GLY A 367 13.24 21.62 28.82
C GLY A 367 12.28 21.71 30.02
N GLN A 368 12.58 22.61 30.97
CA GLN A 368 11.76 22.94 32.14
C GLN A 368 10.28 23.22 31.79
N GLY A 369 9.36 22.46 32.38
CA GLY A 369 7.91 22.69 32.28
C GLY A 369 7.12 21.43 32.64
N GLY A 370 6.81 21.24 33.92
CA GLY A 370 5.95 20.16 34.39
C GLY A 370 4.51 20.29 33.87
N ASN A 371 3.84 19.14 33.69
CA ASN A 371 2.40 18.98 33.41
C ASN A 371 1.84 19.28 32.00
N LEU A 372 2.66 19.40 30.95
CA LEU A 372 2.18 19.38 29.55
C LEU A 372 2.23 17.99 28.88
N ARG A 373 2.69 16.96 29.60
CA ARG A 373 3.29 15.76 28.99
C ARG A 373 2.40 14.52 28.97
N ASN A 374 1.36 14.46 29.81
CA ASN A 374 0.36 13.40 29.83
C ASN A 374 -1.04 13.99 29.69
N VAL A 375 -1.75 13.65 28.63
CA VAL A 375 -3.11 14.16 28.39
C VAL A 375 -4.08 13.01 28.55
N GLU A 376 -4.93 13.11 29.57
CA GLU A 376 -5.99 12.13 29.82
C GLU A 376 -7.06 12.19 28.72
N GLY A 377 -7.51 11.01 28.30
CA GLY A 377 -8.55 10.85 27.30
C GLY A 377 -9.36 9.57 27.51
N ARG A 378 -10.30 9.37 26.59
CA ARG A 378 -11.21 8.24 26.54
C ARG A 378 -11.25 7.67 25.14
N VAL A 379 -11.45 6.36 25.05
CA VAL A 379 -11.91 5.67 23.85
C VAL A 379 -13.29 5.12 24.17
N TRP A 380 -14.26 5.39 23.29
CA TRP A 380 -15.62 4.89 23.39
C TRP A 380 -15.85 3.92 22.25
N GLU A 381 -15.99 2.64 22.58
CA GLU A 381 -16.35 1.60 21.61
C GLU A 381 -17.87 1.56 21.44
N TYR A 382 -18.30 1.51 20.20
CA TYR A 382 -19.71 1.48 19.82
C TYR A 382 -20.18 0.06 19.56
N ASP A 383 -21.49 -0.18 19.58
CA ASP A 383 -22.09 -1.49 19.34
C ASP A 383 -21.80 -2.06 17.93
N ASP A 384 -21.50 -1.19 16.96
CA ASP A 384 -21.17 -1.57 15.59
C ASP A 384 -19.70 -2.02 15.40
N GLY A 385 -18.90 -2.02 16.48
CA GLY A 385 -17.48 -2.38 16.48
C GLY A 385 -16.55 -1.26 16.01
N THR A 386 -17.09 -0.07 15.70
CA THR A 386 -16.29 1.14 15.53
C THR A 386 -16.08 1.85 16.87
N PHE A 387 -15.27 2.90 16.90
CA PHE A 387 -15.03 3.61 18.14
C PHE A 387 -14.65 5.06 17.91
N GLY A 388 -14.92 5.90 18.92
CA GLY A 388 -14.44 7.27 18.98
C GLY A 388 -13.34 7.41 20.01
N PHE A 389 -12.47 8.39 19.84
CA PHE A 389 -11.54 8.79 20.91
C PHE A 389 -11.52 10.30 21.09
N GLY A 390 -11.21 10.74 22.30
CA GLY A 390 -11.19 12.15 22.66
C GLY A 390 -10.38 12.41 23.91
N PHE A 391 -9.67 13.53 23.93
CA PHE A 391 -8.94 13.98 25.11
C PHE A 391 -9.82 14.88 25.97
N LEU A 392 -9.63 14.85 27.29
CA LEU A 392 -10.50 15.61 28.20
C LEU A 392 -10.43 17.12 28.01
N ARG A 393 -9.31 17.62 27.49
CA ARG A 393 -9.10 19.03 27.13
C ARG A 393 -9.81 19.47 25.84
N ASN A 394 -10.28 18.51 25.04
CA ASN A 394 -10.95 18.78 23.77
C ASN A 394 -12.47 18.70 23.97
N GLU A 395 -13.20 19.53 23.25
CA GLU A 395 -14.67 19.54 23.24
C GLU A 395 -15.25 18.62 22.16
N TYR A 396 -14.41 17.80 21.52
CA TYR A 396 -14.79 16.95 20.40
C TYR A 396 -14.31 15.51 20.53
N ILE A 397 -14.98 14.61 19.82
CA ILE A 397 -14.67 13.19 19.66
C ILE A 397 -14.34 12.93 18.19
N ILE A 398 -13.20 12.29 17.93
CA ILE A 398 -12.85 11.79 16.61
C ILE A 398 -13.40 10.38 16.49
N ASP A 399 -14.46 10.24 15.69
CA ASP A 399 -15.03 8.94 15.36
C ASP A 399 -14.19 8.24 14.30
N LEU A 400 -13.81 7.00 14.56
CA LEU A 400 -12.99 6.19 13.67
C LEU A 400 -13.84 5.11 13.00
N LYS A 401 -13.83 5.10 11.67
CA LYS A 401 -14.48 4.09 10.84
C LYS A 401 -13.44 3.17 10.21
N HIS A 402 -13.86 1.97 9.85
CA HIS A 402 -13.02 1.04 9.10
C HIS A 402 -12.57 1.65 7.78
N ILE A 403 -11.30 1.50 7.43
CA ILE A 403 -10.81 1.87 6.10
C ILE A 403 -11.21 0.82 5.05
N ALA A 404 -11.28 -0.45 5.46
CA ALA A 404 -11.56 -1.59 4.60
C ALA A 404 -12.31 -2.67 5.38
N LEU A 405 -13.18 -3.40 4.69
CA LEU A 405 -13.91 -4.54 5.21
C LEU A 405 -13.82 -5.68 4.19
N ASN A 406 -13.57 -6.92 4.65
CA ASN A 406 -13.46 -8.11 3.79
C ASN A 406 -12.46 -7.95 2.61
N GLY A 407 -11.37 -7.20 2.82
CA GLY A 407 -10.37 -6.96 1.79
C GLY A 407 -10.80 -5.98 0.69
N GLN A 408 -11.86 -5.20 0.91
CA GLN A 408 -12.30 -4.12 0.03
C GLN A 408 -12.23 -2.77 0.76
N LEU A 409 -11.75 -1.74 0.05
CA LEU A 409 -11.69 -0.38 0.58
C LEU A 409 -13.11 0.22 0.69
N LEU A 410 -13.42 0.87 1.81
CA LEU A 410 -14.72 1.52 2.04
C LEU A 410 -14.69 3.00 1.64
N ASP A 411 -15.84 3.49 1.16
CA ASP A 411 -16.06 4.87 0.68
C ASP A 411 -15.02 5.30 -0.37
N SER A 412 -14.65 4.37 -1.26
CA SER A 412 -13.71 4.68 -2.34
C SER A 412 -14.43 5.48 -3.43
N VAL A 413 -13.98 6.71 -3.66
CA VAL A 413 -14.48 7.53 -4.76
C VAL A 413 -13.49 7.40 -5.92
N ALA A 414 -14.02 7.18 -7.12
CA ALA A 414 -13.20 7.24 -8.32
C ALA A 414 -12.57 8.63 -8.40
N THR A 415 -11.33 8.76 -8.86
CA THR A 415 -10.74 10.06 -9.21
C THR A 415 -11.60 10.73 -10.29
N SER A 416 -12.63 11.45 -9.87
CA SER A 416 -13.47 12.27 -10.71
C SER A 416 -12.64 13.47 -11.13
N ARG A 417 -12.41 13.56 -12.44
CA ARG A 417 -11.78 14.69 -13.15
C ARG A 417 -12.19 16.03 -12.52
N MET A 418 -11.20 16.84 -12.16
CA MET A 418 -11.34 18.30 -12.18
C MET A 418 -10.88 18.81 -13.54
#